data_AF-A0A9E4UGP6-F1
#
_entry.id   AF-A0A9E4UGP6-F1
#
_cell.length_a   1.000
_cell.length_b   1.000
_cell.length_c   1.000
_cell.angle_alpha   90.00
_cell.angle_beta   90.00
_cell.angle_gamma   90.00
#
_symmetry.space_group_name_H-M   'P 1'
#
loop_
_entity.id
_entity.type
_entity.pdbx_description
1 polymer ?
#
loop_
_entity_poly.entity_id
_entity_poly.type
_entity_poly.pdbx_seq_one_letter_code
_entity_poly.pdbx_strand_id
1 'polypeptide(L)' 'MTAEPVDVLGVLFQGLTRREAAAEVARLAGEESRTYVVKPYSEFMPRAHDDERVRAILNGAAMR' A
#
# COMPACT_ATOMS: atom_id res chain seq x y z
N MET A 1 6.43 -9.71 -13.38
CA MET A 1 4.97 -9.45 -13.46
C MET A 1 4.52 -9.14 -12.05
N THR A 2 4.20 -7.90 -11.73
CA THR A 2 3.54 -7.59 -10.46
C THR A 2 2.14 -8.20 -10.52
N ALA A 3 1.78 -9.02 -9.53
CA ALA A 3 0.44 -9.59 -9.43
C ALA A 3 -0.61 -8.47 -9.40
N GLU A 4 -1.82 -8.75 -9.90
CA GLU A 4 -2.92 -7.79 -9.80
C GLU A 4 -3.16 -7.41 -8.33
N PRO A 5 -3.45 -6.12 -8.04
CA PRO A 5 -3.74 -5.69 -6.68
C PRO A 5 -4.93 -6.44 -6.10
N VAL A 6 -4.82 -6.87 -4.85
CA VAL A 6 -5.91 -7.52 -4.11
C VAL A 6 -6.72 -6.45 -3.39
N ASP A 7 -8.03 -6.44 -3.59
CA ASP A 7 -8.96 -5.61 -2.84
C ASP A 7 -9.39 -6.33 -1.56
N VAL A 8 -9.14 -5.71 -0.40
CA VAL A 8 -9.64 -6.16 0.90
C VAL A 8 -10.45 -5.02 1.51
N LEU A 9 -11.77 -5.15 1.50
CA LEU A 9 -12.71 -4.17 2.07
C LEU A 9 -12.51 -2.73 1.55
N GLY A 10 -12.13 -2.59 0.27
CA GLY A 10 -11.88 -1.32 -0.40
C GLY A 10 -10.45 -0.78 -0.22
N VAL A 11 -9.56 -1.52 0.44
CA VAL A 11 -8.11 -1.21 0.51
C VAL A 11 -7.37 -2.11 -0.49
N LEU A 12 -6.55 -1.49 -1.33
CA LEU A 12 -5.78 -2.17 -2.36
C LEU A 12 -4.40 -2.60 -1.84
N PHE A 13 -4.04 -3.87 -2.05
CA PHE A 13 -2.78 -4.46 -1.65
C PHE A 13 -2.00 -4.93 -2.86
N GLN A 14 -0.73 -4.58 -2.95
CA GLN A 14 0.17 -5.14 -3.94
C GLN A 14 0.62 -6.53 -3.48
N GLY A 15 0.48 -7.52 -4.35
CA GLY A 15 0.93 -8.90 -4.10
C GLY A 15 2.45 -9.05 -4.23
N LEU A 16 3.23 -8.20 -3.56
CA LEU A 16 4.69 -8.23 -3.62
C LEU A 16 5.26 -9.25 -2.64
N THR A 17 6.26 -9.99 -3.09
CA THR A 17 7.16 -10.69 -2.17
C THR A 17 7.98 -9.67 -1.37
N ARG A 18 8.53 -10.11 -0.24
CA ARG A 18 9.43 -9.27 0.58
C ARG A 18 10.60 -8.68 -0.23
N ARG A 19 11.14 -9.44 -1.20
CA ARG A 19 12.25 -9.01 -2.05
C ARG A 19 11.83 -7.91 -3.02
N GLU A 20 10.67 -8.07 -3.64
CA GLU A 20 10.11 -7.08 -4.57
C GLU A 20 9.73 -5.79 -3.83
N ALA A 21 9.11 -5.90 -2.66
CA ALA A 21 8.81 -4.75 -1.81
C ALA A 21 10.09 -3.98 -1.42
N ALA A 22 11.18 -4.67 -1.07
CA ALA A 22 12.44 -4.03 -0.75
C ALA A 22 13.07 -3.31 -1.96
N ALA A 23 13.01 -3.93 -3.14
CA ALA A 23 13.49 -3.31 -4.37
C ALA A 23 12.68 -2.06 -4.73
N GLU A 24 11.35 -2.11 -4.55
CA GLU A 24 10.47 -0.98 -4.84
C GLU A 24 10.69 0.18 -3.85
N VAL A 25 10.84 -0.12 -2.56
CA VAL A 25 11.21 0.90 -1.56
C VAL A 25 12.55 1.54 -1.89
N ALA A 26 13.55 0.75 -2.31
CA ALA A 26 14.86 1.28 -2.71
C ALA A 26 14.75 2.20 -3.94
N ARG A 27 13.92 1.83 -4.92
CA ARG A 27 13.63 2.65 -6.10
C ARG A 27 12.98 3.99 -5.71
N LEU A 28 11.92 3.94 -4.89
CA LEU A 28 11.20 5.12 -4.40
C LEU A 28 12.10 6.05 -3.57
N ALA A 29 13.02 5.49 -2.77
CA ALA A 29 13.95 6.29 -1.98
C ALA A 29 14.98 7.09 -2.81
N GLY A 30 15.17 6.73 -4.09
CA GLY A 30 16.04 7.44 -5.02
C GLY A 30 15.34 8.60 -5.77
N GLU A 31 14.04 8.80 -5.60
CA GLU A 31 13.29 9.88 -6.25
C GLU A 31 13.40 11.19 -5.46
N GLU A 32 13.31 12.33 -6.15
CA GLU A 32 13.31 13.66 -5.48
C GLU A 32 11.99 13.94 -4.74
N SER A 33 10.93 13.18 -5.03
CA SER A 33 9.63 13.32 -4.39
C SER A 33 9.58 12.67 -3.02
N ARG A 34 9.00 13.37 -2.04
CA ARG A 34 8.65 12.77 -0.74
C ARG A 34 7.43 11.88 -0.92
N THR A 35 7.63 10.57 -0.78
CA THR A 35 6.56 9.59 -0.81
C THR A 35 6.42 8.86 0.52
N TYR A 36 5.26 8.24 0.72
CA TYR A 36 5.05 7.34 1.85
C TYR A 36 4.62 5.96 1.36
N VAL A 37 5.02 4.95 2.12
CA VAL A 37 4.66 3.56 1.92
C VAL A 37 3.90 3.08 3.13
N VAL A 38 2.91 2.22 2.92
CA VAL A 38 2.16 1.60 4.01
C VAL A 38 2.29 0.10 3.92
N LYS A 39 2.17 -0.55 5.07
CA LYS A 39 1.92 -1.99 5.15
C LYS A 39 0.60 -2.15 5.90
N PRO A 40 -0.54 -2.23 5.20
CA PRO A 40 -1.82 -2.31 5.87
C PRO A 40 -1.91 -3.68 6.56
N TYR A 41 -2.14 -3.69 7.87
CA TYR A 41 -2.44 -4.92 8.59
C TYR A 41 -3.95 -5.13 8.69
N SER A 42 -4.37 -6.39 8.83
CA SER A 42 -5.79 -6.77 8.90
C SER A 42 -6.55 -6.03 10.02
N GLU A 43 -5.89 -5.70 11.13
CA GLU A 43 -6.44 -4.92 12.24
C GLU A 43 -6.94 -3.52 11.84
N PHE A 44 -6.46 -2.95 10.74
CA PHE A 44 -6.89 -1.64 10.25
C PHE A 44 -8.04 -1.72 9.23
N MET A 45 -8.36 -2.91 8.71
CA MET A 45 -9.34 -3.08 7.64
C MET A 45 -10.78 -2.76 8.06
N PRO A 46 -11.26 -3.13 9.28
CA PRO A 46 -12.60 -2.73 9.72
C PRO A 46 -12.76 -1.21 9.76
N ARG A 47 -11.74 -0.50 10.27
CA ARG A 47 -11.76 0.97 10.30
C ARG A 47 -11.71 1.57 8.89
N ALA A 48 -10.88 1.04 8.00
CA ALA A 48 -10.79 1.52 6.62
C ALA A 48 -12.08 1.26 5.82
N HIS A 49 -12.82 0.21 6.15
CA HIS A 49 -14.13 -0.06 5.56
C HIS A 49 -15.14 1.05 5.87
N ASP A 50 -15.21 1.46 7.14
CA ASP A 50 -16.22 2.40 7.64
C ASP A 50 -15.80 3.88 7.52
N ASP A 51 -14.50 4.16 7.42
CA ASP A 51 -13.93 5.52 7.33
C ASP A 51 -13.28 5.75 5.96
N GLU A 52 -13.99 6.45 5.08
CA GLU A 52 -13.51 6.78 3.74
C GLU A 52 -12.20 7.57 3.73
N ARG A 53 -11.96 8.41 4.75
CA ARG A 53 -10.72 9.18 4.85
C ARG A 53 -9.54 8.25 5.14
N VAL A 54 -9.73 7.28 6.03
CA VAL A 54 -8.70 6.26 6.30
C VAL A 54 -8.45 5.42 5.05
N ARG A 55 -9.50 4.98 4.36
CA ARG A 55 -9.38 4.26 3.08
C ARG A 55 -8.60 5.04 2.03
N ALA A 56 -8.91 6.33 1.87
CA ALA A 56 -8.22 7.20 0.93
C ALA A 56 -6.73 7.35 1.26
N ILE A 57 -6.36 7.47 2.55
CA ILE A 57 -4.96 7.54 2.98
C ILE A 57 -4.21 6.24 2.65
N LEU A 58 -4.81 5.08 2.92
CA LEU A 58 -4.18 3.78 2.65
C LEU A 58 -4.00 3.54 1.15
N ASN A 59 -5.02 3.87 0.35
CA ASN A 59 -4.96 3.72 -1.11
C ASN A 59 -4.09 4.77 -1.81
N GLY A 60 -3.84 5.91 -1.18
CA GLY A 60 -2.98 6.97 -1.71
C GLY A 60 -1.48 6.72 -1.56
N ALA A 61 -1.06 5.67 -0.85
CA ALA A 61 0.35 5.36 -0.68
C ALA A 61 0.99 4.94 -2.00
N ALA A 62 2.28 5.29 -2.19
CA ALA A 62 3.03 4.89 -3.38
C ALA A 62 3.31 3.39 -3.42
N MET A 63 3.31 2.75 -2.25
CA MET A 63 3.35 1.30 -2.09
C MET A 63 2.37 0.92 -0.98
N ARG A 64 1.54 -0.08 -1.24
CA ARG A 64 0.42 -0.51 -0.38
C ARG A 64 0.23 -2.02 -0.43
#